data_AF-A0A7Y2UL73-F1
#
_entry.id   AF-A0A7Y2UL73-F1
#
_cell.length_a   1.000
_cell.length_b   1.000
_cell.length_c   1.000
_cell.angle_alpha   90.00
_cell.angle_beta   90.00
_cell.angle_gamma   90.00
#
_symmetry.space_group_name_H-M   'P 1'
#
loop_
_entity.id
_entity.type
_entity.pdbx_description
1 polymer ?
#
loop_
_entity_poly.entity_id
_entity_poly.type
_entity_poly.pdbx_seq_one_letter_code
_entity_poly.pdbx_strand_id
1 'polypeptide(L)'
;MKKIGMFTLAGIFALGTTAYAADQTLLSTKASSPIVLDGMADKAWEGAQAIEVTVDNLPYEPNNGYEGMEETDVSIKSLYDDNYVYFLITYKDPTKSLERFPWIKQADG
;
A
#
# COMPACT_ATOMS: atom_id res chain seq x y z
N MET A 1 -22.45 51.77 35.76
CA MET A 1 -22.36 51.46 34.30
C MET A 1 -20.90 51.74 33.92
N LYS A 2 -20.04 50.86 33.42
CA LYS A 2 -20.14 49.63 32.62
C LYS A 2 -19.17 48.57 33.18
N LYS A 3 -19.60 47.30 33.17
CA LYS A 3 -18.76 46.13 33.50
C LYS A 3 -17.88 45.83 32.29
N ILE A 4 -16.56 45.73 32.47
CA ILE A 4 -15.64 45.23 31.44
C ILE A 4 -15.63 43.71 31.60
N GLY A 5 -16.23 43.02 30.63
CA GLY A 5 -16.34 41.57 30.58
C GLY A 5 -15.01 40.93 30.20
N MET A 6 -14.59 39.98 31.04
CA MET A 6 -13.47 39.07 30.81
C MET A 6 -13.96 37.99 29.83
N PHE A 7 -13.49 38.01 28.59
CA PHE A 7 -13.69 36.91 27.64
C PHE A 7 -12.44 36.03 27.64
N THR A 8 -12.52 34.96 28.41
CA THR A 8 -11.66 33.78 28.29
C THR A 8 -11.97 33.08 26.97
N LEU A 9 -11.01 33.06 26.03
CA LEU A 9 -11.10 32.22 24.84
C LEU A 9 -10.33 30.92 25.11
N ALA A 10 -11.05 29.92 25.61
CA ALA A 10 -10.61 28.53 25.62
C ALA A 10 -10.80 27.96 24.21
N GLY A 11 -9.73 27.87 23.43
CA GLY A 11 -9.68 27.17 22.14
C GLY A 11 -9.07 25.79 22.31
N ILE A 12 -9.90 24.80 22.61
CA ILE A 12 -9.61 23.38 22.39
C ILE A 12 -10.00 23.06 20.93
N PHE A 13 -9.37 22.04 20.33
CA PHE A 13 -9.53 21.44 18.99
C PHE A 13 -8.45 21.88 17.98
N ALA A 14 -7.66 21.01 17.35
CA ALA A 14 -7.69 19.55 17.29
C ALA A 14 -6.27 19.04 16.99
N LEU A 15 -5.76 18.10 17.77
CA LEU A 15 -4.69 17.23 17.30
C LEU A 15 -5.35 16.27 16.30
N GLY A 16 -5.27 16.62 15.02
CA GLY A 16 -5.73 15.76 13.95
C GLY A 16 -4.96 14.44 14.01
N THR A 17 -5.66 13.36 14.33
CA THR A 17 -5.14 12.01 14.23
C THR A 17 -4.97 11.64 12.76
N THR A 18 -3.79 11.89 12.19
CA THR A 18 -3.32 11.16 11.01
C THR A 18 -2.50 9.95 11.46
N ALA A 19 -3.04 9.17 12.40
CA ALA A 19 -2.37 7.98 12.94
C ALA A 19 -2.60 6.73 12.07
N TYR A 20 -3.51 6.79 11.08
CA TYR A 20 -3.83 5.63 10.24
C TYR A 20 -2.84 5.39 9.08
N ALA A 21 -1.92 6.32 8.81
CA ALA A 21 -0.94 6.19 7.73
C ALA A 21 0.52 6.17 8.22
N ALA A 22 0.76 6.32 9.53
CA ALA A 22 2.11 6.44 10.07
C ALA A 22 2.96 5.17 9.82
N ASP A 23 2.33 3.99 9.71
CA ASP A 23 3.02 2.71 9.56
C ASP A 23 3.09 2.16 8.11
N GLN A 24 2.62 2.91 7.10
CA GLN A 24 2.65 2.48 5.69
C GLN A 24 3.62 3.28 4.81
N THR A 25 4.66 3.86 5.41
CA THR A 25 5.70 4.56 4.63
C THR A 25 6.64 3.55 4.00
N LEU A 26 6.64 3.45 2.67
CA LEU A 26 7.60 2.64 1.91
C LEU A 26 8.92 3.42 1.73
N LEU A 27 9.96 3.02 2.48
CA LEU A 27 11.29 3.60 2.32
C LEU A 27 12.01 2.96 1.13
N SER A 28 12.50 3.78 0.21
CA SER A 28 13.36 3.33 -0.89
C SER A 28 14.83 3.42 -0.49
N THR A 29 15.55 2.30 -0.54
CA THR A 29 16.98 2.21 -0.20
C THR A 29 17.83 2.20 -1.46
N LYS A 30 19.03 2.82 -1.43
CA LYS A 30 19.93 2.78 -2.59
C LYS A 30 20.36 1.34 -2.86
N ALA A 31 20.24 0.88 -4.11
CA ALA A 31 20.64 -0.47 -4.50
C ALA A 31 22.15 -0.67 -4.30
N SER A 32 22.53 -1.81 -3.73
CA SER A 32 23.94 -2.19 -3.50
C SER A 32 24.62 -2.81 -4.72
N SER A 33 23.82 -3.20 -5.72
CA SER A 33 24.25 -3.72 -7.02
C SER A 33 23.18 -3.44 -8.09
N PRO A 34 23.48 -3.57 -9.40
CA PRO A 34 22.49 -3.47 -10.45
C PRO A 34 21.33 -4.46 -10.24
N ILE A 35 20.10 -4.00 -10.45
CA ILE A 35 18.88 -4.81 -10.33
C ILE A 35 18.54 -5.45 -11.68
N VAL A 36 18.19 -6.73 -11.66
CA VAL A 36 17.68 -7.46 -12.83
C VAL A 36 16.17 -7.61 -12.72
N LEU A 37 15.43 -7.24 -13.77
CA LEU A 37 13.98 -7.34 -13.81
C LEU A 37 13.53 -8.68 -14.38
N ASP A 38 13.70 -9.76 -13.61
CA ASP A 38 13.33 -11.13 -13.98
C ASP A 38 12.27 -11.77 -13.05
N GLY A 39 11.82 -11.02 -12.05
CA GLY A 39 10.84 -11.48 -11.06
C GLY A 39 11.42 -12.28 -9.90
N MET A 40 12.76 -12.42 -9.81
CA MET A 40 13.43 -13.08 -8.69
C MET A 40 14.09 -12.05 -7.77
N ALA A 41 13.95 -12.24 -6.45
CA ALA A 41 14.63 -11.41 -5.47
C ALA A 41 16.12 -11.76 -5.42
N ASP A 42 16.96 -10.87 -5.92
CA ASP A 42 18.42 -10.95 -5.77
C ASP A 42 18.90 -10.47 -4.37
N LYS A 43 20.21 -10.60 -4.12
CA LYS A 43 20.81 -10.22 -2.83
C LYS A 43 20.69 -8.73 -2.49
N ALA A 44 20.48 -7.84 -3.48
CA ALA A 44 20.35 -6.42 -3.20
C ALA A 44 19.09 -6.12 -2.36
N TRP A 45 18.10 -7.01 -2.39
CA TRP A 45 16.83 -6.85 -1.66
C TRP A 45 16.87 -7.28 -0.18
N GLU A 46 17.93 -7.96 0.28
CA GLU A 46 18.03 -8.45 1.66
C GLU A 46 17.99 -7.31 2.70
N GLY A 47 18.59 -6.16 2.38
CA GLY A 47 18.63 -4.98 3.24
C GLY A 47 17.49 -3.97 3.04
N ALA A 48 16.60 -4.19 2.08
CA ALA A 48 15.47 -3.29 1.85
C ALA A 48 14.37 -3.51 2.89
N GLN A 49 13.89 -2.41 3.47
CA GLN A 49 12.76 -2.44 4.41
C GLN A 49 11.49 -2.84 3.66
N ALA A 50 10.79 -3.84 4.18
CA ALA A 50 9.48 -4.24 3.69
C ALA A 50 8.39 -3.48 4.45
N ILE A 51 7.32 -3.15 3.74
CA ILE A 51 6.00 -2.95 4.35
C ILE A 51 5.15 -4.17 4.04
N GLU A 52 4.28 -4.52 4.99
CA GLU A 52 3.28 -5.58 4.81
C GLU A 52 1.91 -4.90 4.77
N VAL A 53 1.12 -5.24 3.75
CA VAL A 53 -0.21 -4.69 3.52
C VAL A 53 -1.18 -5.84 3.32
N THR A 54 -2.17 -5.95 4.19
CA THR A 54 -3.33 -6.82 3.96
C THR A 54 -4.22 -6.16 2.92
N VAL A 55 -4.45 -6.85 1.81
CA VAL A 55 -5.34 -6.42 0.73
C VAL A 55 -6.57 -7.31 0.78
N ASP A 56 -7.68 -6.76 1.28
CA ASP A 56 -8.96 -7.45 1.54
C ASP A 56 -10.17 -6.67 0.98
N ASN A 57 -9.94 -5.51 0.37
CA ASN A 57 -10.98 -4.66 -0.16
C ASN A 57 -11.26 -4.98 -1.64
N LEU A 58 -12.30 -5.76 -1.89
CA LEU A 58 -12.76 -6.12 -3.23
C LEU A 58 -13.61 -4.98 -3.83
N PRO A 59 -13.24 -4.43 -5.00
CA PRO A 59 -13.98 -3.33 -5.61
C PRO A 59 -15.36 -3.74 -6.15
N TYR A 60 -15.60 -5.04 -6.37
CA TYR A 60 -16.87 -5.59 -6.83
C TYR A 60 -17.09 -7.00 -6.28
N GLU A 61 -18.34 -7.46 -6.27
CA GLU A 61 -18.69 -8.83 -5.90
C GLU A 61 -18.63 -9.73 -7.17
N PRO A 62 -17.77 -10.75 -7.21
CA PRO A 62 -17.64 -11.61 -8.39
C PRO A 62 -18.93 -12.41 -8.63
N ASN A 63 -19.49 -12.31 -9.84
CA ASN A 63 -20.71 -13.02 -10.25
C ASN A 63 -20.51 -13.97 -11.44
N ASN A 64 -19.25 -14.20 -11.83
CA ASN A 64 -18.86 -14.98 -13.01
C ASN A 64 -18.56 -16.47 -12.70
N GLY A 65 -18.88 -16.93 -11.50
CA GLY A 65 -18.59 -18.30 -11.04
C GLY A 65 -17.13 -18.53 -10.61
N TYR A 66 -16.33 -17.46 -10.51
CA TYR A 66 -14.97 -17.49 -10.01
C TYR A 66 -14.78 -16.40 -8.95
N GLU A 67 -14.79 -16.79 -7.67
CA GLU A 67 -14.67 -15.85 -6.54
C GLU A 67 -13.28 -15.17 -6.49
N GLY A 68 -12.25 -15.79 -7.06
CA GLY A 68 -10.89 -15.26 -7.05
C GLY A 68 -10.25 -15.32 -5.66
N MET A 69 -9.26 -14.44 -5.43
CA MET A 69 -8.70 -14.23 -4.11
C MET A 69 -9.45 -13.09 -3.43
N GLU A 70 -10.02 -13.36 -2.26
CA GLU A 70 -10.74 -12.34 -1.48
C GLU A 70 -9.78 -11.49 -0.63
N GLU A 71 -8.68 -12.10 -0.18
CA GLU A 71 -7.69 -11.47 0.69
C GLU A 71 -6.29 -12.03 0.41
N THR A 72 -5.26 -11.19 0.53
CA THR A 72 -3.86 -11.64 0.61
C THR A 72 -2.98 -10.62 1.33
N ASP A 73 -1.96 -11.10 2.02
CA ASP A 73 -0.88 -10.25 2.54
C ASP A 73 0.15 -10.00 1.45
N VAL A 74 0.46 -8.72 1.23
CA VAL A 74 1.40 -8.24 0.23
C VAL A 74 2.62 -7.63 0.92
N SER A 75 3.79 -8.19 0.65
CA SER A 75 5.08 -7.63 1.05
C SER A 75 5.63 -6.75 -0.07
N ILE A 76 5.94 -5.49 0.26
CA ILE A 76 6.44 -4.51 -0.71
C ILE A 76 7.79 -3.98 -0.23
N LYS A 77 8.79 -4.04 -1.10
CA LYS A 77 10.12 -3.44 -0.92
C LYS A 77 10.41 -2.45 -2.03
N SER A 78 11.21 -1.43 -1.71
CA SER A 78 11.66 -0.44 -2.69
C SER A 78 13.17 -0.26 -2.67
N LEU A 79 13.77 -0.24 -3.86
CA LEU A 79 15.16 0.15 -4.08
C LEU A 79 15.24 1.29 -5.09
N TYR A 80 16.36 2.00 -5.16
CA TYR A 80 16.60 2.97 -6.22
C TYR A 80 18.07 3.03 -6.64
N ASP A 81 18.31 3.53 -7.85
CA ASP A 81 19.61 4.01 -8.33
C ASP A 81 19.48 5.41 -8.94
N ASP A 82 20.49 5.88 -9.67
CA ASP A 82 20.50 7.23 -10.23
C ASP A 82 19.48 7.43 -11.37
N ASN A 83 18.90 6.35 -11.91
CA ASN A 83 17.99 6.36 -13.06
C ASN A 83 16.59 5.82 -12.73
N TYR A 84 16.48 4.85 -11.81
CA TYR A 84 15.26 4.09 -11.59
C TYR A 84 14.90 3.93 -10.11
N VAL A 85 13.61 3.74 -9.89
CA VAL A 85 13.06 3.21 -8.63
C VAL A 85 12.50 1.84 -8.93
N TYR A 86 12.88 0.86 -8.14
CA TYR A 86 12.52 -0.54 -8.28
C TYR A 86 11.56 -0.93 -7.16
N PHE A 87 10.54 -1.71 -7.52
CA PHE A 87 9.59 -2.27 -6.56
C PHE A 87 9.63 -3.79 -6.65
N LEU A 88 9.74 -4.45 -5.50
CA LEU A 88 9.55 -5.89 -5.39
C LEU A 88 8.28 -6.11 -4.58
N ILE A 89 7.29 -6.74 -5.22
CA ILE A 89 5.97 -7.02 -4.64
C ILE A 89 5.82 -8.53 -4.59
N THR A 90 5.66 -9.07 -3.39
CA THR A 90 5.47 -10.51 -3.16
C THR A 90 4.15 -10.74 -2.44
N TYR A 91 3.37 -11.69 -2.93
CA TYR A 91 2.11 -12.10 -2.30
C TYR A 91 1.91 -13.60 -2.50
N LYS A 92 1.10 -14.21 -1.63
CA LYS A 92 0.71 -15.61 -1.80
C LYS A 92 -0.49 -15.67 -2.74
N ASP A 93 -0.31 -16.36 -3.86
CA ASP A 93 -1.39 -16.70 -4.78
C ASP A 93 -1.63 -18.22 -4.76
N PRO A 94 -2.62 -18.71 -3.99
CA PRO A 94 -3.00 -20.11 -4.01
C PRO A 94 -3.75 -20.50 -5.30
N THR A 95 -4.35 -19.53 -5.99
CA THR A 95 -5.17 -19.78 -7.18
C THR A 95 -4.30 -20.05 -8.40
N LYS A 96 -3.14 -19.36 -8.49
CA LYS A 96 -2.21 -19.39 -9.63
C LYS A 96 -2.95 -19.32 -10.96
N SER A 97 -4.00 -18.50 -10.99
CA SER A 97 -4.96 -18.53 -12.07
C SER A 97 -4.32 -18.06 -13.37
N LEU A 98 -4.48 -18.87 -14.42
CA LEU A 98 -4.14 -18.49 -15.79
C LEU A 98 -5.39 -18.04 -16.56
N GLU A 99 -6.56 -18.14 -15.92
CA GLU A 99 -7.83 -17.77 -16.53
C GLU A 99 -7.84 -16.26 -16.77
N ARG A 100 -8.08 -15.88 -18.02
CA ARG A 100 -8.24 -14.48 -18.40
C ARG A 100 -9.68 -14.25 -18.79
N PHE A 101 -10.43 -13.67 -17.86
CA PHE A 101 -11.72 -13.10 -18.20
C PHE A 101 -11.53 -11.78 -18.94
N PRO A 102 -12.38 -11.47 -19.93
CA PRO A 102 -12.34 -10.17 -20.57
C PRO A 102 -12.58 -9.09 -19.53
N TRP A 103 -11.64 -8.14 -19.42
CA TRP A 103 -11.76 -6.95 -18.57
C TRP A 103 -12.84 -6.03 -19.14
N ILE A 104 -14.10 -6.35 -18.84
CA ILE A 104 -15.25 -5.50 -19.14
C ILE A 104 -15.50 -4.69 -17.88
N LYS A 105 -15.36 -3.37 -17.98
CA LYS A 105 -15.71 -2.45 -16.89
C LYS A 105 -17.16 -2.67 -16.50
N GLN A 106 -17.40 -3.01 -15.25
CA GLN A 106 -18.74 -3.19 -14.70
C GLN A 106 -19.30 -1.86 -14.19
N ALA A 107 -20.58 -1.83 -13.87
CA ALA A 107 -21.24 -0.62 -13.36
C ALA A 107 -20.84 -0.31 -11.90
N ASP A 108 -20.39 -1.32 -11.16
CA ASP A 108 -20.02 -1.27 -9.75
C ASP A 108 -18.54 -0.96 -9.50
N GLY A 109 -17.64 -1.24 -10.44
CA GLY A 109 -16.23 -0.79 -10.37
C GLY A 109 -15.24 -1.80 -10.89
#